data_AF-K2DX43-F1
#
_entry.id   AF-K2DX43-F1
#
_cell.length_a   1.000
_cell.length_b   1.000
_cell.length_c   1.000
_cell.angle_alpha   90.00
_cell.angle_beta   90.00
_cell.angle_gamma   90.00
#
_symmetry.space_group_name_H-M   'P 1'
#
loop_
_entity.id
_entity.type
_entity.pdbx_description
1 polymer ?
#
loop_
_entity_poly.entity_id
_entity_poly.type
_entity_poly.pdbx_seq_one_letter_code
_entity_poly.pdbx_strand_id
1 'polypeptide(L)'
;MLAVLICCFVFIYPCFGMDSEGIPEHTHLRMKFKLGFDFQEGSGLCPWALENYNLQKKPLFFFEERNISEPDEKTPKTPPLWHVVLDTSDIEFVTRPFIESKSLKKCVSTIQRSLRSLQELLKRGKSVSFIKWAAHNKSIGEKESCELVFSEHFPMVKERLIIQPSEDWKPTFSPQVTIQHPLEYTIFLYFGLFGFKDSSHMMPFVASLPFSNLLLQVHEEADSLKFRSLMEGYKTKVSGLTFLHALTLVQMTPDEDDDDSTLLAETKKTLTDFLQVDAKMRLTLMSRRPFSSMLKDIKLPKESNYPQFFFEALANHNQRFLGTYNVPNLFYRANYAEQHFDPHTGKEISQAGLLPLFRESFMKENRDVLEKLLARGVVSTVMIRNLAKTHLEDGFLSLLNKPRDYFTRVVESVAVPKKRHIIDKEKRVIRKVDFAHDVLSPPEFLDLDNSMGAFKEKLTLEELGYGEAIVEVRGIKNVQDWFFRKVGFEPRIKKAFLTIPGENLIQEAVGLFEFLEKFGTPQDIEDIQLGMTYAVFRN
;
A
#
# COMPACT_ATOMS: atom_id res chain seq x y z
N MET A 1 -25.13 11.43 -70.36
CA MET A 1 -25.67 10.28 -71.09
C MET A 1 -24.49 9.46 -71.59
N LEU A 2 -24.39 8.19 -71.20
CA LEU A 2 -23.31 7.24 -71.60
C LEU A 2 -21.88 7.67 -71.12
N ALA A 3 -20.95 6.84 -70.62
CA ALA A 3 -20.72 5.38 -70.68
C ALA A 3 -20.27 4.86 -72.08
N VAL A 4 -19.37 3.89 -72.25
CA VAL A 4 -18.46 3.14 -71.34
C VAL A 4 -17.39 2.44 -72.21
N LEU A 5 -16.25 2.03 -71.64
CA LEU A 5 -15.37 0.87 -72.00
C LEU A 5 -13.95 1.16 -71.46
N ILE A 6 -13.36 0.46 -70.48
CA ILE A 6 -13.30 -0.96 -70.06
C ILE A 6 -12.32 -1.82 -70.88
N CYS A 7 -11.22 -2.20 -70.21
CA CYS A 7 -10.44 -3.45 -70.30
C CYS A 7 -9.49 -3.44 -69.07
N CYS A 8 -9.27 -4.48 -68.26
CA CYS A 8 -9.82 -5.85 -68.24
C CYS A 8 -9.96 -6.39 -66.78
N PHE A 9 -10.92 -7.31 -66.63
CA PHE A 9 -10.92 -8.57 -65.85
C PHE A 9 -9.68 -8.97 -65.00
N VAL A 10 -9.77 -9.72 -63.88
CA VAL A 10 -10.85 -10.21 -62.95
C VAL A 10 -10.13 -11.06 -61.84
N PHE A 11 -10.64 -11.54 -60.69
CA PHE A 11 -11.95 -11.62 -60.00
C PHE A 11 -11.83 -11.14 -58.55
N ILE A 12 -12.92 -10.59 -57.98
CA ILE A 12 -13.22 -10.57 -56.53
C ILE A 12 -14.74 -10.78 -56.35
N TYR A 13 -15.14 -11.91 -55.73
CA TYR A 13 -16.48 -12.26 -55.20
C TYR A 13 -17.73 -12.15 -56.11
N PRO A 14 -18.79 -12.93 -55.80
CA PRO A 14 -19.96 -12.43 -55.01
C PRO A 14 -20.09 -13.18 -53.66
N CYS A 15 -20.50 -12.58 -52.54
CA CYS A 15 -21.82 -11.98 -52.20
C CYS A 15 -22.96 -13.01 -52.04
N PHE A 16 -23.90 -12.91 -51.09
CA PHE A 16 -24.12 -11.92 -50.01
C PHE A 16 -24.83 -12.60 -48.82
N GLY A 17 -24.76 -12.00 -47.63
CA GLY A 17 -25.51 -12.43 -46.44
C GLY A 17 -25.31 -11.44 -45.30
N MET A 18 -26.15 -10.42 -45.22
CA MET A 18 -26.10 -9.36 -44.20
C MET A 18 -26.98 -9.76 -43.01
N ASP A 19 -26.61 -9.37 -41.79
CA ASP A 19 -27.32 -8.27 -41.11
C ASP A 19 -26.67 -7.81 -39.80
N SER A 20 -27.05 -6.60 -39.39
CA SER A 20 -26.90 -5.96 -38.07
C SER A 20 -25.50 -5.86 -37.40
N GLU A 21 -24.99 -4.62 -37.45
CA GLU A 21 -24.47 -3.85 -36.29
C GLU A 21 -23.16 -4.26 -35.56
N GLY A 22 -22.19 -3.35 -35.64
CA GLY A 22 -21.49 -2.90 -34.42
C GLY A 22 -20.18 -3.60 -34.04
N ILE A 23 -19.12 -3.44 -34.86
CA ILE A 23 -17.73 -3.52 -34.36
C ILE A 23 -17.16 -2.10 -34.30
N PRO A 24 -17.11 -1.46 -33.11
CA PRO A 24 -16.37 -0.23 -32.92
C PRO A 24 -14.85 -0.49 -32.93
N GLU A 25 -14.16 0.40 -33.62
CA GLU A 25 -12.74 0.81 -33.60
C GLU A 25 -11.76 0.18 -32.59
N HIS A 26 -10.48 0.17 -32.98
CA HIS A 26 -9.33 -0.24 -32.17
C HIS A 26 -9.14 0.61 -30.89
N THR A 27 -9.95 0.32 -29.88
CA THR A 27 -9.80 0.85 -28.53
C THR A 27 -8.57 0.22 -27.88
N HIS A 28 -7.44 0.94 -27.91
CA HIS A 28 -6.26 0.58 -27.14
C HIS A 28 -6.66 0.43 -25.66
N LEU A 29 -6.58 -0.81 -25.15
CA LEU A 29 -7.11 -1.20 -23.84
C LEU A 29 -6.31 -0.53 -22.71
N ARG A 30 -6.79 0.65 -22.30
CA ARG A 30 -6.28 1.37 -21.12
C ARG A 30 -6.42 0.54 -19.86
N MET A 31 -5.59 0.85 -18.87
CA MET A 31 -5.63 0.20 -17.57
C MET A 31 -6.95 0.55 -16.83
N LYS A 32 -7.82 -0.45 -16.61
CA LYS A 32 -8.92 -0.31 -15.65
C LYS A 32 -8.35 -0.15 -14.24
N PHE A 33 -8.95 0.70 -13.42
CA PHE A 33 -8.46 0.95 -12.06
C PHE A 33 -9.58 1.39 -11.11
N LYS A 34 -9.34 1.32 -9.80
CA LYS A 34 -10.06 2.10 -8.78
C LYS A 34 -9.07 2.86 -7.91
N LEU A 35 -9.45 4.05 -7.43
CA LEU A 35 -8.56 4.96 -6.68
C LEU A 35 -9.19 5.38 -5.35
N GLY A 36 -8.72 4.81 -4.23
CA GLY A 36 -9.09 5.21 -2.87
C GLY A 36 -8.04 6.09 -2.22
N PHE A 37 -8.45 6.88 -1.23
CA PHE A 37 -7.57 7.76 -0.45
C PHE A 37 -7.86 7.58 1.04
N ASP A 38 -6.79 7.54 1.84
CA ASP A 38 -6.87 7.71 3.29
C ASP A 38 -6.05 8.97 3.65
N PHE A 39 -6.73 9.98 4.17
CA PHE A 39 -6.15 11.28 4.51
C PHE A 39 -6.05 11.44 6.02
N GLN A 40 -4.88 11.13 6.59
CA GLN A 40 -4.57 11.36 8.01
C GLN A 40 -4.15 12.83 8.24
N GLU A 41 -4.71 13.48 9.25
CA GLU A 41 -4.26 14.77 9.79
C GLU A 41 -3.16 14.52 10.84
N GLY A 42 -1.91 14.87 10.53
CA GLY A 42 -0.77 14.53 11.39
C GLY A 42 -0.45 15.59 12.45
N SER A 43 -1.22 15.67 13.54
CA SER A 43 -0.94 16.63 14.63
C SER A 43 -1.43 16.28 16.04
N GLY A 44 -2.18 15.19 16.24
CA GLY A 44 -2.66 14.78 17.56
C GLY A 44 -3.87 15.54 18.09
N LEU A 45 -4.75 16.02 17.20
CA LEU A 45 -5.99 16.77 17.51
C LEU A 45 -6.91 16.14 18.58
N CYS A 46 -6.87 14.83 18.77
CA CYS A 46 -7.69 14.08 19.72
C CYS A 46 -6.81 13.36 20.76
N PRO A 47 -6.15 14.06 21.71
CA PRO A 47 -5.19 13.43 22.63
C PRO A 47 -5.83 12.40 23.57
N TRP A 48 -7.14 12.50 23.83
CA TRP A 48 -7.90 11.49 24.59
C TRP A 48 -8.18 10.21 23.80
N ALA A 49 -8.01 10.22 22.47
CA ALA A 49 -8.26 9.05 21.63
C ALA A 49 -7.13 8.03 21.74
N LEU A 50 -5.92 8.47 22.11
CA LEU A 50 -4.74 7.64 22.41
C LEU A 50 -5.07 6.44 23.31
N GLU A 51 -5.84 6.67 24.37
CA GLU A 51 -6.19 5.66 25.37
C GLU A 51 -7.54 4.96 25.09
N ASN A 52 -8.21 5.32 23.99
CA ASN A 52 -9.60 4.92 23.70
C ASN A 52 -9.69 3.99 22.47
N TYR A 53 -8.90 2.93 22.49
CA TYR A 53 -8.75 1.93 21.42
C TYR A 53 -10.07 1.28 20.98
N ASN A 54 -11.07 1.20 21.87
CA ASN A 54 -12.42 0.72 21.55
C ASN A 54 -13.14 1.57 20.47
N LEU A 55 -12.63 2.76 20.15
CA LEU A 55 -13.13 3.66 19.11
C LEU A 55 -12.09 3.99 18.01
N GLN A 56 -10.82 3.58 18.18
CA GLN A 56 -9.80 3.75 17.14
C GLN A 56 -10.12 2.86 15.93
N LYS A 57 -9.85 3.37 14.72
CA LYS A 57 -10.17 2.76 13.41
C LYS A 57 -11.64 2.33 13.25
N LYS A 58 -12.56 2.83 14.09
CA LYS A 58 -14.01 2.67 13.94
C LYS A 58 -14.61 3.89 13.24
N PRO A 59 -15.53 3.71 12.27
CA PRO A 59 -16.25 4.82 11.67
C PRO A 59 -17.01 5.62 12.72
N LEU A 60 -16.91 6.96 12.69
CA LEU A 60 -17.66 7.87 13.53
C LEU A 60 -18.86 8.45 12.78
N PHE A 61 -18.65 8.93 11.57
CA PHE A 61 -19.70 9.41 10.66
C PHE A 61 -19.26 9.30 9.20
N PHE A 62 -20.24 9.25 8.31
CA PHE A 62 -20.12 9.05 6.86
C PHE A 62 -20.67 10.27 6.11
N PHE A 63 -20.17 10.51 4.90
CA PHE A 63 -20.79 11.41 3.92
C PHE A 63 -21.33 10.58 2.75
N GLU A 64 -22.65 10.46 2.66
CA GLU A 64 -23.36 9.77 1.58
C GLU A 64 -23.88 10.78 0.54
N GLU A 65 -24.01 10.39 -0.73
CA GLU A 65 -24.72 11.22 -1.71
C GLU A 65 -26.22 11.15 -1.46
N ARG A 66 -26.93 12.28 -1.56
CA ARG A 66 -28.40 12.25 -1.48
C ARG A 66 -28.95 11.61 -2.74
N ASN A 67 -29.66 10.49 -2.61
CA ASN A 67 -30.60 10.06 -3.63
C ASN A 67 -31.73 11.10 -3.69
N ILE A 68 -31.82 11.80 -4.83
CA ILE A 68 -32.83 12.82 -5.10
C ILE A 68 -34.12 12.15 -5.63
N SER A 69 -33.99 10.94 -6.18
CA SER A 69 -35.10 9.99 -6.35
C SER A 69 -35.56 9.46 -4.99
N GLU A 70 -36.87 9.30 -4.83
CA GLU A 70 -37.55 8.90 -3.58
C GLU A 70 -37.05 7.57 -2.97
N PRO A 71 -37.27 7.35 -1.66
CA PRO A 71 -36.84 6.14 -0.98
C PRO A 71 -37.73 4.92 -1.30
N ASP A 72 -37.61 4.37 -2.51
CA ASP A 72 -37.98 2.97 -2.76
C ASP A 72 -36.93 2.07 -2.07
N GLU A 73 -37.39 1.20 -1.16
CA GLU A 73 -36.60 0.24 -0.39
C GLU A 73 -35.78 -0.72 -1.28
N LYS A 74 -36.08 -0.78 -2.58
CA LYS A 74 -35.35 -1.58 -3.59
C LYS A 74 -34.16 -0.85 -4.22
N THR A 75 -34.01 0.46 -3.99
CA THR A 75 -32.89 1.24 -4.53
C THR A 75 -31.63 0.97 -3.71
N PRO A 76 -30.51 0.54 -4.30
CA PRO A 76 -29.25 0.42 -3.55
C PRO A 76 -28.86 1.77 -2.94
N LYS A 77 -28.52 1.78 -1.64
CA LYS A 77 -27.94 2.96 -1.02
C LYS A 77 -26.63 3.33 -1.71
N THR A 78 -26.54 4.57 -2.16
CA THR A 78 -25.36 5.11 -2.81
C THR A 78 -24.18 5.08 -1.83
N PRO A 79 -23.03 4.48 -2.19
CA PRO A 79 -21.94 4.27 -1.25
C PRO A 79 -21.37 5.60 -0.73
N PRO A 80 -20.92 5.65 0.55
CA PRO A 80 -20.35 6.87 1.11
C PRO A 80 -19.08 7.29 0.36
N LEU A 81 -18.96 8.60 0.12
CA LEU A 81 -17.77 9.23 -0.46
C LEU A 81 -16.57 9.03 0.47
N TRP A 82 -16.78 9.27 1.76
CA TRP A 82 -15.79 9.10 2.82
C TRP A 82 -16.45 8.94 4.19
N HIS A 83 -15.65 8.51 5.16
CA HIS A 83 -15.99 8.49 6.57
C HIS A 83 -14.81 8.94 7.43
N VAL A 84 -15.10 9.33 8.67
CA VAL A 84 -14.05 9.64 9.66
C VAL A 84 -13.82 8.46 10.58
N VAL A 85 -12.56 8.12 10.81
CA VAL A 85 -12.11 7.31 11.94
C VAL A 85 -11.11 8.10 12.79
N LEU A 86 -10.74 7.56 13.95
CA LEU A 86 -9.62 8.05 14.76
C LEU A 86 -8.44 7.09 14.60
N ASP A 87 -7.26 7.59 14.28
CA ASP A 87 -6.02 6.81 14.28
C ASP A 87 -5.11 7.30 15.40
N THR A 88 -4.97 6.53 16.47
CA THR A 88 -4.32 6.97 17.72
C THR A 88 -4.91 8.29 18.25
N SER A 89 -4.23 9.44 18.06
CA SER A 89 -4.69 10.80 18.37
C SER A 89 -5.20 11.60 17.16
N ASP A 90 -5.09 11.07 15.95
CA ASP A 90 -5.31 11.79 14.71
C ASP A 90 -6.72 11.57 14.14
N ILE A 91 -7.14 12.49 13.29
CA ILE A 91 -8.39 12.41 12.52
C ILE A 91 -8.05 11.92 11.12
N GLU A 92 -8.66 10.82 10.69
CA GLU A 92 -8.39 10.19 9.40
C GLU A 92 -9.67 10.12 8.56
N PHE A 93 -9.61 10.62 7.32
CA PHE A 93 -10.70 10.59 6.36
C PHE A 93 -10.46 9.45 5.35
N VAL A 94 -11.28 8.40 5.44
CA VAL A 94 -11.12 7.14 4.68
C VAL A 94 -12.18 7.09 3.57
N THR A 95 -11.75 7.03 2.30
CA THR A 95 -12.67 6.94 1.15
C THR A 95 -12.94 5.50 0.72
N ARG A 96 -14.02 5.29 -0.05
CA ARG A 96 -14.09 4.10 -0.92
C ARG A 96 -13.28 4.35 -2.20
N PRO A 97 -12.80 3.31 -2.91
CA PRO A 97 -12.12 3.49 -4.19
C PRO A 97 -13.04 4.07 -5.28
N PHE A 98 -12.68 5.23 -5.83
CA PHE A 98 -13.40 5.90 -6.89
C PHE A 98 -13.12 5.30 -8.27
N ILE A 99 -14.15 5.32 -9.12
CA ILE A 99 -14.09 5.03 -10.57
C ILE A 99 -14.51 6.23 -11.43
N GLU A 100 -14.80 7.39 -10.81
CA GLU A 100 -15.19 8.63 -11.48
C GLU A 100 -14.51 9.85 -10.84
N SER A 101 -13.94 10.72 -11.67
CA SER A 101 -13.28 11.97 -11.25
C SER A 101 -14.25 12.97 -10.59
N LYS A 102 -15.53 12.96 -10.98
CA LYS A 102 -16.60 13.79 -10.41
C LYS A 102 -16.79 13.51 -8.91
N SER A 103 -16.94 12.23 -8.55
CA SER A 103 -17.15 11.78 -7.18
C SER A 103 -15.91 11.99 -6.31
N LEU A 104 -14.71 11.79 -6.88
CA LEU A 104 -13.44 12.14 -6.24
C LEU A 104 -13.34 13.66 -5.96
N LYS A 105 -13.62 14.52 -6.94
CA LYS A 105 -13.61 15.98 -6.77
C LYS A 105 -14.57 16.44 -5.66
N LYS A 106 -15.75 15.83 -5.58
CA LYS A 106 -16.75 16.06 -4.53
C LYS A 106 -16.27 15.59 -3.16
N CYS A 107 -15.63 14.43 -3.08
CA CYS A 107 -15.00 13.91 -1.87
C CYS A 107 -13.92 14.87 -1.34
N VAL A 108 -12.96 15.28 -2.17
CA VAL A 108 -11.89 16.20 -1.74
C VAL A 108 -12.47 17.57 -1.34
N SER A 109 -13.46 18.11 -2.08
CA SER A 109 -14.19 19.34 -1.71
C SER A 109 -14.81 19.26 -0.30
N THR A 110 -15.52 18.16 -0.01
CA THR A 110 -16.20 17.97 1.29
C THR A 110 -15.22 17.76 2.44
N ILE A 111 -14.14 16.98 2.26
CA ILE A 111 -13.05 16.83 3.25
C ILE A 111 -12.39 18.19 3.53
N GLN A 112 -12.03 18.96 2.49
CA GLN A 112 -11.40 20.28 2.66
C GLN A 112 -12.29 21.31 3.35
N ARG A 113 -13.62 21.23 3.18
CA ARG A 113 -14.55 22.10 3.92
C ARG A 113 -14.69 21.64 5.37
N SER A 114 -14.72 20.32 5.61
CA SER A 114 -14.77 19.73 6.95
C SER A 114 -13.57 20.19 7.81
N LEU A 115 -12.36 20.14 7.23
CA LEU A 115 -11.14 20.66 7.87
C LEU A 115 -11.15 22.19 8.05
N ARG A 116 -11.56 22.97 7.05
CA ARG A 116 -11.67 24.44 7.21
C ARG A 116 -12.63 24.81 8.34
N SER A 117 -13.76 24.11 8.46
CA SER A 117 -14.65 24.30 9.60
C SER A 117 -13.99 23.92 10.92
N LEU A 118 -13.15 22.88 10.97
CA LEU A 118 -12.42 22.51 12.18
C LEU A 118 -11.39 23.58 12.57
N GLN A 119 -10.64 24.12 11.60
CA GLN A 119 -9.74 25.25 11.79
C GLN A 119 -10.46 26.49 12.31
N GLU A 120 -11.61 26.85 11.73
CA GLU A 120 -12.41 27.98 12.19
C GLU A 120 -12.98 27.80 13.60
N LEU A 121 -13.31 26.57 13.98
CA LEU A 121 -13.82 26.24 15.31
C LEU A 121 -12.70 26.30 16.36
N LEU A 122 -11.55 25.69 16.08
CA LEU A 122 -10.39 25.70 16.99
C LEU A 122 -9.82 27.10 17.19
N LYS A 123 -9.68 27.91 16.11
CA LYS A 123 -9.22 29.31 16.21
C LYS A 123 -10.09 30.21 17.11
N ARG A 124 -11.33 29.84 17.40
CA ARG A 124 -12.26 30.60 18.26
C ARG A 124 -12.18 30.23 19.75
N GLY A 125 -11.51 29.14 20.13
CA GLY A 125 -11.53 28.66 21.52
C GLY A 125 -10.54 27.56 21.90
N LYS A 126 -9.52 27.28 21.07
CA LYS A 126 -8.50 26.22 21.19
C LYS A 126 -9.03 24.78 21.35
N SER A 127 -10.34 24.58 21.40
CA SER A 127 -11.00 23.27 21.47
C SER A 127 -12.43 23.32 20.93
N VAL A 128 -12.97 22.17 20.52
CA VAL A 128 -14.36 22.03 20.05
C VAL A 128 -14.87 20.60 20.25
N SER A 129 -16.13 20.43 20.68
CA SER A 129 -16.75 19.10 20.80
C SER A 129 -17.06 18.47 19.44
N PHE A 130 -16.95 17.14 19.34
CA PHE A 130 -17.28 16.39 18.12
C PHE A 130 -18.68 16.71 17.57
N ILE A 131 -19.68 16.86 18.45
CA ILE A 131 -21.04 17.22 18.04
C ILE A 131 -21.14 18.62 17.42
N LYS A 132 -20.33 19.58 17.87
CA LYS A 132 -20.30 20.95 17.32
C LYS A 132 -19.59 20.99 15.96
N TRP A 133 -18.52 20.21 15.78
CA TRP A 133 -17.91 20.02 14.45
C TRP A 133 -18.84 19.28 13.48
N ALA A 134 -19.50 18.21 13.93
CA ALA A 134 -20.47 17.47 13.13
C ALA A 134 -21.68 18.33 12.70
N ALA A 135 -22.18 19.22 13.57
CA ALA A 135 -23.24 20.16 13.23
C ALA A 135 -22.82 21.13 12.09
N HIS A 136 -21.58 21.61 12.10
CA HIS A 136 -21.03 22.37 10.96
C HIS A 136 -20.91 21.51 9.70
N ASN A 137 -20.43 20.27 9.83
CA ASN A 137 -20.27 19.34 8.72
C ASN A 137 -21.61 18.97 8.06
N LYS A 138 -22.72 18.92 8.80
CA LYS A 138 -24.06 18.75 8.21
C LYS A 138 -24.40 19.87 7.20
N SER A 139 -24.05 21.13 7.52
CA SER A 139 -24.24 22.27 6.61
C SER A 139 -23.33 22.24 5.37
N ILE A 140 -22.23 21.48 5.43
CA ILE A 140 -21.37 21.20 4.26
C ILE A 140 -22.05 20.15 3.37
N GLY A 141 -22.63 19.10 3.96
CA GLY A 141 -23.41 18.11 3.23
C GLY A 141 -24.59 18.74 2.49
N GLU A 142 -25.36 19.59 3.17
CA GLU A 142 -26.49 20.34 2.58
C GLU A 142 -26.09 21.16 1.35
N LYS A 143 -24.89 21.78 1.35
CA LYS A 143 -24.39 22.59 0.23
C LYS A 143 -23.82 21.77 -0.94
N GLU A 144 -23.45 20.52 -0.71
CA GLU A 144 -22.83 19.63 -1.69
C GLU A 144 -23.80 18.53 -2.17
N SER A 145 -25.09 18.59 -1.84
CA SER A 145 -26.06 17.50 -2.09
C SER A 145 -25.58 16.15 -1.53
N CYS A 146 -25.16 16.18 -0.26
CA CYS A 146 -24.76 15.04 0.55
C CYS A 146 -25.51 15.03 1.89
N GLU A 147 -25.51 13.88 2.55
CA GLU A 147 -26.00 13.74 3.91
C GLU A 147 -24.87 13.23 4.82
N LEU A 148 -24.86 13.74 6.07
CA LEU A 148 -23.95 13.28 7.11
C LEU A 148 -24.70 12.26 7.97
N VAL A 149 -24.25 11.00 7.90
CA VAL A 149 -24.86 9.88 8.62
C VAL A 149 -23.95 9.49 9.79
N PHE A 150 -24.51 9.41 11.00
CA PHE A 150 -23.77 9.00 12.20
C PHE A 150 -23.69 7.48 12.32
N SER A 151 -22.55 6.98 12.81
CA SER A 151 -22.39 5.58 13.21
C SER A 151 -22.97 5.30 14.60
N GLU A 152 -23.09 4.02 14.94
CA GLU A 152 -23.34 3.54 16.32
C GLU A 152 -22.27 3.97 17.33
N HIS A 153 -21.07 4.32 16.87
CA HIS A 153 -19.95 4.75 17.73
C HIS A 153 -19.96 6.26 18.02
N PHE A 154 -20.67 7.07 17.22
CA PHE A 154 -20.73 8.52 17.41
C PHE A 154 -21.17 8.96 18.82
N PRO A 155 -22.17 8.32 19.48
CA PRO A 155 -22.59 8.66 20.84
C PRO A 155 -21.47 8.58 21.89
N MET A 156 -20.42 7.78 21.65
CA MET A 156 -19.29 7.60 22.57
C MET A 156 -18.23 8.71 22.42
N VAL A 157 -18.17 9.41 21.27
CA VAL A 157 -17.26 10.53 21.01
C VAL A 157 -17.91 11.91 21.05
N LYS A 158 -19.24 12.03 20.87
CA LYS A 158 -19.91 13.30 20.55
C LYS A 158 -19.61 14.47 21.50
N GLU A 159 -19.46 14.23 22.80
CA GLU A 159 -19.14 15.26 23.81
C GLU A 159 -17.62 15.44 24.05
N ARG A 160 -16.77 14.58 23.48
CA ARG A 160 -15.31 14.70 23.59
C ARG A 160 -14.82 15.92 22.82
N LEU A 161 -13.80 16.58 23.36
CA LEU A 161 -13.18 17.76 22.76
C LEU A 161 -12.05 17.36 21.80
N ILE A 162 -12.12 17.84 20.58
CA ILE A 162 -10.96 18.06 19.71
C ILE A 162 -10.20 19.26 20.31
N ILE A 163 -8.88 19.18 20.43
CA ILE A 163 -8.03 20.18 21.08
C ILE A 163 -6.93 20.61 20.10
N GLN A 164 -6.65 21.90 20.03
CA GLN A 164 -5.58 22.43 19.20
C GLN A 164 -4.20 22.11 19.83
N PRO A 165 -3.31 21.36 19.17
CA PRO A 165 -2.06 20.89 19.76
C PRO A 165 -0.97 21.98 19.88
N SER A 166 -0.97 22.96 18.98
CA SER A 166 -0.05 24.09 18.99
C SER A 166 -0.69 25.35 18.39
N GLU A 167 -0.23 26.54 18.79
CA GLU A 167 -0.85 27.80 18.34
C GLU A 167 -0.72 28.01 16.81
N ASP A 168 0.38 27.55 16.22
CA ASP A 168 0.67 27.56 14.78
C ASP A 168 0.07 26.40 13.98
N TRP A 169 -0.80 25.57 14.59
CA TRP A 169 -1.34 24.38 13.93
C TRP A 169 -1.96 24.67 12.56
N LYS A 170 -1.49 23.90 11.57
CA LYS A 170 -1.99 23.86 10.20
C LYS A 170 -2.24 22.39 9.87
N PRO A 171 -3.43 22.01 9.37
CA PRO A 171 -3.65 20.65 8.91
C PRO A 171 -2.68 20.34 7.79
N THR A 172 -1.93 19.27 7.96
CA THR A 172 -1.13 18.66 6.89
C THR A 172 -1.63 17.25 6.68
N PHE A 173 -1.72 16.83 5.43
CA PHE A 173 -2.14 15.49 5.07
C PHE A 173 -0.95 14.56 4.94
N SER A 174 -1.08 13.36 5.51
CA SER A 174 -0.30 12.18 5.11
C SER A 174 -1.17 11.30 4.20
N PRO A 175 -1.27 11.60 2.88
CA PRO A 175 -2.10 10.84 1.96
C PRO A 175 -1.52 9.44 1.73
N GLN A 176 -2.35 8.43 2.01
CA GLN A 176 -2.14 7.05 1.58
C GLN A 176 -3.13 6.80 0.43
N VAL A 177 -2.67 6.24 -0.69
CA VAL A 177 -3.50 6.13 -1.91
C VAL A 177 -3.60 4.68 -2.33
N THR A 178 -4.80 4.09 -2.23
CA THR A 178 -5.04 2.70 -2.63
C THR A 178 -5.42 2.65 -4.11
N ILE A 179 -4.55 2.06 -4.94
CA ILE A 179 -4.79 1.84 -6.37
C ILE A 179 -5.10 0.36 -6.60
N GLN A 180 -6.33 0.06 -7.03
CA GLN A 180 -6.65 -1.25 -7.63
C GLN A 180 -6.30 -1.22 -9.12
N HIS A 181 -5.55 -2.20 -9.62
CA HIS A 181 -5.14 -2.30 -11.02
C HIS A 181 -4.77 -3.75 -11.44
N PRO A 182 -4.69 -4.09 -12.74
CA PRO A 182 -4.23 -5.40 -13.21
C PRO A 182 -2.72 -5.56 -13.07
N LEU A 183 -2.27 -6.76 -12.68
CA LEU A 183 -0.86 -7.03 -12.36
C LEU A 183 0.11 -6.80 -13.55
N GLU A 184 -0.33 -6.98 -14.79
CA GLU A 184 0.48 -6.71 -15.98
C GLU A 184 0.87 -5.24 -16.18
N TYR A 185 0.20 -4.29 -15.52
CA TYR A 185 0.53 -2.87 -15.56
C TYR A 185 1.38 -2.41 -14.38
N THR A 186 1.49 -3.20 -13.31
CA THR A 186 2.11 -2.84 -12.03
C THR A 186 3.51 -2.23 -12.16
N ILE A 187 4.43 -2.87 -12.89
CA ILE A 187 5.81 -2.37 -13.04
C ILE A 187 5.79 -0.98 -13.70
N PHE A 188 5.14 -0.88 -14.86
CA PHE A 188 5.06 0.37 -15.62
C PHE A 188 4.34 1.48 -14.85
N LEU A 189 3.28 1.16 -14.12
CA LEU A 189 2.53 2.11 -13.29
C LEU A 189 3.43 2.75 -12.24
N TYR A 190 4.20 1.95 -11.50
CA TYR A 190 5.00 2.47 -10.40
C TYR A 190 6.29 3.16 -10.83
N PHE A 191 6.94 2.70 -11.90
CA PHE A 191 7.96 3.49 -12.60
C PHE A 191 7.36 4.76 -13.25
N GLY A 192 6.09 4.75 -13.64
CA GLY A 192 5.35 5.93 -14.12
C GLY A 192 5.00 6.95 -13.04
N LEU A 193 4.80 6.54 -11.79
CA LEU A 193 4.54 7.44 -10.66
C LEU A 193 5.85 7.97 -10.04
N PHE A 194 6.77 7.07 -9.71
CA PHE A 194 8.05 7.41 -9.07
C PHE A 194 9.18 7.74 -10.07
N GLY A 195 8.93 7.61 -11.37
CA GLY A 195 9.83 8.06 -12.43
C GLY A 195 11.10 7.23 -12.58
N PHE A 196 12.16 7.88 -13.06
CA PHE A 196 13.34 7.22 -13.62
C PHE A 196 14.67 7.81 -13.13
N LYS A 197 14.61 8.72 -12.15
CA LYS A 197 15.79 9.45 -11.71
C LYS A 197 16.50 8.67 -10.61
N ASP A 198 17.82 8.52 -10.77
CA ASP A 198 18.78 8.28 -9.68
C ASP A 198 18.37 9.09 -8.44
N SER A 199 17.96 8.33 -7.41
CA SER A 199 17.46 8.77 -6.12
C SER A 199 17.26 7.54 -5.23
N SER A 200 17.48 7.69 -3.92
CA SER A 200 17.28 6.60 -2.95
C SER A 200 15.86 6.02 -2.93
N HIS A 201 14.85 6.79 -3.36
CA HIS A 201 13.48 6.30 -3.53
C HIS A 201 13.31 5.34 -4.71
N MET A 202 14.12 5.45 -5.77
CA MET A 202 14.05 4.56 -6.95
C MET A 202 14.92 3.32 -6.82
N MET A 203 15.96 3.33 -5.98
CA MET A 203 16.85 2.17 -5.79
C MET A 203 16.10 0.87 -5.42
N PRO A 204 15.09 0.87 -4.52
CA PRO A 204 14.29 -0.32 -4.25
C PRO A 204 13.51 -0.83 -5.47
N PHE A 205 12.99 0.08 -6.31
CA PHE A 205 12.19 -0.28 -7.49
C PHE A 205 13.08 -0.90 -8.58
N VAL A 206 14.29 -0.36 -8.80
CA VAL A 206 15.29 -0.94 -9.71
C VAL A 206 15.81 -2.29 -9.18
N ALA A 207 16.08 -2.40 -7.87
CA ALA A 207 16.49 -3.66 -7.24
C ALA A 207 15.38 -4.74 -7.22
N SER A 208 14.11 -4.35 -7.38
CA SER A 208 12.96 -5.28 -7.40
C SER A 208 12.53 -5.69 -8.81
N LEU A 209 13.15 -5.13 -9.85
CA LEU A 209 12.81 -5.43 -11.24
C LEU A 209 13.21 -6.89 -11.58
N PRO A 210 12.27 -7.73 -12.07
CA PRO A 210 12.60 -9.05 -12.61
C PRO A 210 13.68 -8.96 -13.70
N PHE A 211 14.60 -9.92 -13.75
CA PHE A 211 15.57 -10.06 -14.85
C PHE A 211 16.39 -8.79 -15.16
N SER A 212 16.64 -7.93 -14.15
CA SER A 212 17.31 -6.63 -14.36
C SER A 212 18.69 -6.73 -15.01
N ASN A 213 19.43 -7.83 -14.79
CA ASN A 213 20.73 -8.10 -15.44
C ASN A 213 20.55 -8.44 -16.93
N LEU A 214 19.50 -9.21 -17.26
CA LEU A 214 19.20 -9.58 -18.64
C LEU A 214 18.75 -8.36 -19.46
N LEU A 215 18.07 -7.40 -18.83
CA LEU A 215 17.75 -6.10 -19.45
C LEU A 215 19.00 -5.29 -19.79
N LEU A 216 19.99 -5.26 -18.89
CA LEU A 216 21.30 -4.65 -19.18
C LEU A 216 21.95 -5.35 -20.38
N GLN A 217 22.15 -6.67 -20.30
CA GLN A 217 22.79 -7.46 -21.36
C GLN A 217 22.10 -7.28 -22.72
N VAL A 218 20.77 -7.41 -22.79
CA VAL A 218 20.01 -7.35 -24.05
C VAL A 218 20.06 -5.96 -24.68
N HIS A 219 20.17 -4.90 -23.88
CA HIS A 219 20.36 -3.54 -24.37
C HIS A 219 21.82 -3.29 -24.81
N GLU A 220 22.82 -3.84 -24.11
CA GLU A 220 24.23 -3.80 -24.52
C GLU A 220 24.48 -4.58 -25.83
N GLU A 221 23.78 -5.69 -26.04
CA GLU A 221 23.76 -6.45 -27.30
C GLU A 221 23.06 -5.70 -28.46
N ALA A 222 22.33 -4.60 -28.16
CA ALA A 222 21.51 -3.83 -29.09
C ALA A 222 20.46 -4.65 -29.90
N ASP A 223 20.09 -5.85 -29.43
CA ASP A 223 19.14 -6.72 -30.11
C ASP A 223 17.69 -6.27 -29.87
N SER A 224 17.17 -5.50 -30.83
CA SER A 224 15.79 -4.98 -30.79
C SER A 224 14.69 -6.05 -30.69
N LEU A 225 14.93 -7.30 -31.12
CA LEU A 225 13.95 -8.38 -31.03
C LEU A 225 13.95 -8.99 -29.62
N LYS A 226 15.13 -9.28 -29.06
CA LYS A 226 15.27 -9.68 -27.66
C LYS A 226 14.74 -8.61 -26.71
N PHE A 227 15.06 -7.34 -26.95
CA PHE A 227 14.62 -6.20 -26.12
C PHE A 227 13.09 -6.09 -26.09
N ARG A 228 12.43 -6.16 -27.26
CA ARG A 228 10.96 -6.17 -27.33
C ARG A 228 10.37 -7.38 -26.62
N SER A 229 10.95 -8.58 -26.81
CA SER A 229 10.49 -9.81 -26.16
C SER A 229 10.58 -9.73 -24.62
N LEU A 230 11.67 -9.15 -24.10
CA LEU A 230 11.86 -8.96 -22.65
C LEU A 230 10.88 -7.92 -22.08
N MET A 231 10.64 -6.83 -22.80
CA MET A 231 9.70 -5.79 -22.37
C MET A 231 8.24 -6.26 -22.35
N GLU A 232 7.81 -7.10 -23.31
CA GLU A 232 6.52 -7.80 -23.23
C GLU A 232 6.49 -8.80 -22.06
N GLY A 233 7.63 -9.43 -21.72
CA GLY A 233 7.78 -10.26 -20.52
C GLY A 233 7.50 -9.53 -19.20
N TYR A 234 7.78 -8.22 -19.13
CA TYR A 234 7.38 -7.38 -17.99
C TYR A 234 5.88 -7.10 -17.96
N LYS A 235 5.20 -7.08 -19.11
CA LYS A 235 3.74 -6.90 -19.22
C LYS A 235 2.97 -8.20 -18.95
N THR A 236 3.35 -8.92 -17.89
CA THR A 236 2.72 -10.17 -17.46
C THR A 236 2.39 -10.14 -15.97
N LYS A 237 1.28 -10.79 -15.59
CA LYS A 237 0.84 -10.82 -14.18
C LYS A 237 1.86 -11.43 -13.23
N VAL A 238 2.63 -12.42 -13.71
CA VAL A 238 3.69 -13.06 -12.92
C VAL A 238 4.87 -12.11 -12.67
N SER A 239 5.27 -11.29 -13.67
CA SER A 239 6.27 -10.24 -13.49
C SER A 239 5.80 -9.15 -12.51
N GLY A 240 4.55 -8.69 -12.63
CA GLY A 240 3.96 -7.73 -11.69
C GLY A 240 3.88 -8.23 -10.25
N LEU A 241 3.45 -9.48 -10.04
CA LEU A 241 3.42 -10.12 -8.72
C LEU A 241 4.84 -10.29 -8.15
N THR A 242 5.78 -10.73 -8.97
CA THR A 242 7.20 -10.90 -8.59
C THR A 242 7.83 -9.58 -8.17
N PHE A 243 7.54 -8.49 -8.90
CA PHE A 243 7.98 -7.14 -8.58
C PHE A 243 7.45 -6.64 -7.23
N LEU A 244 6.14 -6.72 -6.97
CA LEU A 244 5.55 -6.27 -5.69
C LEU A 244 6.09 -7.07 -4.50
N HIS A 245 6.27 -8.38 -4.69
CA HIS A 245 6.84 -9.25 -3.68
C HIS A 245 8.29 -8.88 -3.43
N ALA A 246 9.15 -8.84 -4.46
CA ALA A 246 10.55 -8.44 -4.34
C ALA A 246 10.70 -7.07 -3.66
N LEU A 247 9.87 -6.08 -4.01
CA LEU A 247 9.87 -4.76 -3.38
C LEU A 247 9.52 -4.80 -1.90
N THR A 248 8.57 -5.64 -1.51
CA THR A 248 8.25 -5.86 -0.09
C THR A 248 9.45 -6.44 0.67
N LEU A 249 10.15 -7.42 0.08
CA LEU A 249 11.35 -8.01 0.71
C LEU A 249 12.50 -6.99 0.79
N VAL A 250 12.76 -6.24 -0.28
CA VAL A 250 13.79 -5.19 -0.34
C VAL A 250 13.52 -4.09 0.69
N GLN A 251 12.30 -3.55 0.75
CA GLN A 251 11.96 -2.45 1.67
C GLN A 251 11.91 -2.87 3.16
N MET A 252 11.77 -4.17 3.45
CA MET A 252 11.80 -4.67 4.83
C MET A 252 13.20 -5.13 5.30
N THR A 253 14.11 -5.42 4.37
CA THR A 253 15.51 -5.76 4.67
C THR A 253 16.20 -4.56 5.32
N PRO A 254 16.89 -4.70 6.46
CA PRO A 254 17.70 -3.63 7.06
C PRO A 254 19.04 -3.47 6.33
N ASP A 255 19.75 -2.38 6.57
CA ASP A 255 21.08 -2.17 5.99
C ASP A 255 22.10 -3.15 6.60
N GLU A 256 23.24 -3.38 5.92
CA GLU A 256 24.24 -4.34 6.40
C GLU A 256 24.94 -3.86 7.69
N ASP A 257 25.12 -2.54 7.82
CA ASP A 257 25.73 -1.87 8.98
C ASP A 257 24.79 -1.74 10.20
N ASP A 258 23.47 -1.92 10.04
CA ASP A 258 22.54 -1.95 11.17
C ASP A 258 22.89 -3.11 12.11
N ASP A 259 22.95 -2.89 13.43
CA ASP A 259 23.01 -3.97 14.43
C ASP A 259 21.65 -4.15 15.15
N ASP A 260 21.49 -5.24 15.90
CA ASP A 260 20.23 -5.50 16.62
C ASP A 260 19.95 -4.42 17.69
N SER A 261 20.96 -3.74 18.23
CA SER A 261 20.80 -2.63 19.18
C SER A 261 20.23 -1.38 18.51
N THR A 262 20.71 -1.05 17.31
CA THR A 262 20.28 0.05 16.44
C THR A 262 18.84 -0.18 15.97
N LEU A 263 18.53 -1.39 15.50
CA LEU A 263 17.16 -1.78 15.10
C LEU A 263 16.19 -1.72 16.31
N LEU A 264 16.60 -2.10 17.51
CA LEU A 264 15.74 -1.95 18.69
C LEU A 264 15.50 -0.48 19.06
N ALA A 265 16.54 0.36 18.93
CA ALA A 265 16.43 1.81 19.14
C ALA A 265 15.52 2.48 18.10
N GLU A 266 15.58 2.06 16.83
CA GLU A 266 14.63 2.44 15.77
C GLU A 266 13.19 2.11 16.18
N THR A 267 12.89 0.87 16.61
CA THR A 267 11.53 0.49 17.03
C THR A 267 10.99 1.41 18.14
N LYS A 268 11.82 1.72 19.14
CA LYS A 268 11.48 2.64 20.23
C LYS A 268 11.28 4.07 19.72
N LYS A 269 12.09 4.53 18.77
CA LYS A 269 11.92 5.83 18.14
C LYS A 269 10.57 5.91 17.40
N THR A 270 10.25 4.95 16.54
CA THR A 270 8.99 4.96 15.78
C THR A 270 7.76 4.91 16.70
N LEU A 271 7.82 4.16 17.81
CA LEU A 271 6.80 4.18 18.87
C LEU A 271 6.66 5.57 19.54
N THR A 272 7.75 6.28 19.74
CA THR A 272 7.77 7.58 20.43
C THR A 272 7.33 8.73 19.51
N ASP A 273 7.81 8.71 18.27
CA ASP A 273 7.63 9.79 17.28
C ASP A 273 6.28 9.66 16.54
N PHE A 274 5.77 8.43 16.36
CA PHE A 274 4.59 8.15 15.52
C PHE A 274 3.54 7.21 16.14
N LEU A 275 3.77 6.67 17.34
CA LEU A 275 2.89 5.70 18.01
C LEU A 275 2.58 4.43 17.18
N GLN A 276 3.39 4.15 16.16
CA GLN A 276 3.26 3.00 15.27
C GLN A 276 4.58 2.24 15.23
N VAL A 277 4.52 0.91 15.15
CA VAL A 277 5.70 0.03 15.16
C VAL A 277 5.62 -1.13 14.17
N ASP A 278 4.56 -1.18 13.35
CA ASP A 278 4.30 -2.30 12.45
C ASP A 278 5.10 -2.22 11.13
N ALA A 279 5.06 -3.31 10.36
CA ALA A 279 5.79 -3.44 9.10
C ALA A 279 5.41 -2.38 8.04
N LYS A 280 4.21 -1.77 8.12
CA LYS A 280 3.72 -0.81 7.10
C LYS A 280 4.54 0.48 7.10
N MET A 281 5.18 0.81 8.21
CA MET A 281 6.05 2.00 8.33
C MET A 281 7.32 1.91 7.47
N ARG A 282 7.71 0.72 7.01
CA ARG A 282 8.88 0.51 6.14
C ARG A 282 8.56 0.54 4.64
N LEU A 283 7.28 0.53 4.26
CA LEU A 283 6.86 0.28 2.88
C LEU A 283 6.39 1.56 2.18
N THR A 284 6.85 1.77 0.95
CA THR A 284 6.30 2.77 0.01
C THR A 284 5.10 2.19 -0.74
N LEU A 285 5.17 0.89 -1.09
CA LEU A 285 4.04 0.14 -1.65
C LEU A 285 3.69 -1.02 -0.71
N MET A 286 2.54 -0.94 -0.05
CA MET A 286 1.98 -2.08 0.69
C MET A 286 0.95 -2.79 -0.18
N SER A 287 1.12 -4.11 -0.39
CA SER A 287 0.03 -4.90 -0.95
C SER A 287 -1.11 -5.04 0.07
N ARG A 288 -2.32 -4.65 -0.35
CA ARG A 288 -3.55 -4.82 0.43
C ARG A 288 -4.22 -6.17 0.17
N ARG A 289 -3.69 -7.03 -0.73
CA ARG A 289 -4.01 -8.47 -0.82
C ARG A 289 -2.77 -9.32 -0.49
N PRO A 290 -2.92 -10.51 0.10
CA PRO A 290 -1.83 -11.50 0.18
C PRO A 290 -1.34 -11.91 -1.22
N PHE A 291 -0.03 -12.13 -1.41
CA PHE A 291 0.54 -12.53 -2.71
C PHE A 291 0.02 -13.92 -3.14
N SER A 292 -0.20 -14.84 -2.21
CA SER A 292 -0.79 -16.16 -2.45
C SER A 292 -2.26 -16.08 -2.90
N SER A 293 -2.99 -15.02 -2.51
CA SER A 293 -4.35 -14.77 -2.98
C SER A 293 -4.34 -14.23 -4.41
N MET A 294 -3.35 -13.42 -4.79
CA MET A 294 -3.17 -12.96 -6.18
C MET A 294 -2.61 -14.05 -7.10
N LEU A 295 -1.71 -14.92 -6.63
CA LEU A 295 -1.12 -16.00 -7.43
C LEU A 295 -2.18 -16.99 -7.96
N LYS A 296 -3.26 -17.22 -7.20
CA LYS A 296 -4.42 -18.05 -7.60
C LYS A 296 -5.13 -17.52 -8.85
N ASP A 297 -5.01 -16.22 -9.13
CA ASP A 297 -5.60 -15.54 -10.28
C ASP A 297 -4.65 -15.57 -11.52
N ILE A 298 -3.45 -16.17 -11.40
CA ILE A 298 -2.40 -16.19 -12.44
C ILE A 298 -2.20 -17.60 -13.01
N LYS A 299 -2.19 -17.70 -14.35
CA LYS A 299 -1.74 -18.92 -15.05
C LYS A 299 -0.22 -18.87 -15.23
N LEU A 300 0.51 -19.66 -14.45
CA LEU A 300 1.94 -19.88 -14.65
C LEU A 300 2.22 -20.72 -15.92
N PRO A 301 3.43 -20.65 -16.51
CA PRO A 301 3.88 -21.60 -17.53
C PRO A 301 3.78 -23.05 -17.03
N LYS A 302 3.43 -23.99 -17.91
CA LYS A 302 3.09 -25.38 -17.56
C LYS A 302 4.13 -26.16 -16.73
N GLU A 303 5.40 -25.73 -16.78
CA GLU A 303 6.54 -26.41 -16.16
C GLU A 303 7.19 -25.57 -15.05
N SER A 304 6.62 -24.41 -14.70
CA SER A 304 7.20 -23.46 -13.73
C SER A 304 6.30 -23.29 -12.50
N ASN A 305 6.89 -23.45 -11.32
CA ASN A 305 6.29 -23.00 -10.07
C ASN A 305 6.75 -21.57 -9.72
N TYR A 306 5.93 -20.83 -8.99
CA TYR A 306 6.22 -19.42 -8.66
C TYR A 306 7.57 -19.21 -7.94
N PRO A 307 7.97 -20.03 -6.93
CA PRO A 307 9.28 -19.91 -6.31
C PRO A 307 10.44 -20.05 -7.29
N GLN A 308 10.40 -21.04 -8.19
CA GLN A 308 11.41 -21.23 -9.24
C GLN A 308 11.50 -20.01 -10.17
N PHE A 309 10.36 -19.45 -10.60
CA PHE A 309 10.34 -18.21 -11.38
C PHE A 309 10.93 -17.03 -10.60
N PHE A 310 10.60 -16.90 -9.31
CA PHE A 310 11.09 -15.82 -8.45
C PHE A 310 12.62 -15.89 -8.27
N PHE A 311 13.18 -17.07 -7.95
CA PHE A 311 14.63 -17.21 -7.80
C PHE A 311 15.37 -16.98 -9.12
N GLU A 312 14.85 -17.46 -10.25
CA GLU A 312 15.45 -17.16 -11.56
C GLU A 312 15.44 -15.64 -11.82
N ALA A 313 14.27 -15.01 -11.71
CA ALA A 313 14.08 -13.59 -12.01
C ALA A 313 14.89 -12.64 -11.10
N LEU A 314 15.00 -12.92 -9.80
CA LEU A 314 15.58 -12.02 -8.79
C LEU A 314 16.90 -12.53 -8.21
N ALA A 315 17.00 -13.83 -7.91
CA ALA A 315 18.18 -14.41 -7.25
C ALA A 315 19.24 -14.96 -8.21
N ASN A 316 18.96 -15.04 -9.51
CA ASN A 316 19.95 -15.33 -10.56
C ASN A 316 20.18 -14.11 -11.47
N HIS A 317 19.11 -13.42 -11.88
CA HIS A 317 19.17 -12.33 -12.87
C HIS A 317 18.99 -10.89 -12.33
N ASN A 318 19.27 -10.62 -11.05
CA ASN A 318 19.34 -9.25 -10.51
C ASN A 318 20.47 -9.06 -9.47
N GLN A 319 21.58 -8.40 -9.86
CA GLN A 319 22.71 -8.16 -8.96
C GLN A 319 22.42 -7.16 -7.82
N ARG A 320 21.46 -6.25 -7.97
CA ARG A 320 21.13 -5.27 -6.91
C ARG A 320 20.35 -5.92 -5.77
N PHE A 321 19.48 -6.87 -6.10
CA PHE A 321 18.79 -7.70 -5.12
C PHE A 321 19.77 -8.63 -4.35
N LEU A 322 20.75 -9.18 -5.05
CA LEU A 322 21.75 -10.11 -4.50
C LEU A 322 22.89 -9.46 -3.73
N GLY A 323 23.40 -8.33 -4.23
CA GLY A 323 24.58 -7.63 -3.72
C GLY A 323 24.20 -6.37 -2.97
N THR A 324 23.70 -5.35 -3.67
CA THR A 324 23.43 -4.01 -3.10
C THR A 324 22.49 -4.03 -1.89
N TYR A 325 21.42 -4.82 -1.94
CA TYR A 325 20.49 -5.01 -0.81
C TYR A 325 20.70 -6.34 -0.07
N ASN A 326 21.57 -7.22 -0.59
CA ASN A 326 21.96 -8.49 0.03
C ASN A 326 20.77 -9.35 0.55
N VAL A 327 19.60 -9.26 -0.11
CA VAL A 327 18.30 -9.69 0.45
C VAL A 327 18.29 -11.16 0.89
N PRO A 328 18.82 -12.13 0.12
CA PRO A 328 18.82 -13.54 0.54
C PRO A 328 19.65 -13.84 1.80
N ASN A 329 20.55 -12.94 2.20
CA ASN A 329 21.39 -13.09 3.39
C ASN A 329 20.97 -12.15 4.53
N LEU A 330 20.43 -10.96 4.25
CA LEU A 330 20.03 -9.98 5.27
C LEU A 330 18.54 -10.03 5.64
N PHE A 331 17.64 -10.50 4.77
CA PHE A 331 16.20 -10.34 4.98
C PHE A 331 15.71 -10.90 6.33
N TYR A 332 16.27 -12.02 6.82
CA TYR A 332 15.94 -12.63 8.13
C TYR A 332 16.09 -11.66 9.33
N ARG A 333 16.79 -10.54 9.15
CA ARG A 333 16.99 -9.46 10.14
C ARG A 333 15.90 -8.39 10.13
N ALA A 334 14.89 -8.45 9.25
CA ALA A 334 13.85 -7.42 9.13
C ALA A 334 13.31 -6.96 10.49
N ASN A 335 13.16 -5.66 10.66
CA ASN A 335 12.78 -5.05 11.93
C ASN A 335 11.37 -4.45 11.84
N TYR A 336 10.52 -4.88 12.77
CA TYR A 336 9.21 -4.31 13.07
C TYR A 336 8.74 -4.92 14.40
N ALA A 337 7.57 -4.53 14.88
CA ALA A 337 7.01 -5.04 16.12
C ALA A 337 5.49 -5.16 16.07
N GLU A 338 4.95 -5.86 17.07
CA GLU A 338 3.54 -5.83 17.41
C GLU A 338 3.37 -5.19 18.79
N GLN A 339 2.30 -4.43 18.99
CA GLN A 339 1.90 -3.89 20.30
C GLN A 339 0.66 -4.64 20.78
N HIS A 340 0.75 -5.23 21.97
CA HIS A 340 -0.34 -6.04 22.52
C HIS A 340 -1.23 -5.21 23.45
N PHE A 341 -2.53 -5.23 23.15
CA PHE A 341 -3.59 -4.56 23.89
C PHE A 341 -4.59 -5.57 24.46
N ASP A 342 -5.27 -5.19 25.54
CA ASP A 342 -6.40 -5.94 26.10
C ASP A 342 -7.67 -5.69 25.26
N PRO A 343 -8.36 -6.74 24.78
CA PRO A 343 -9.43 -6.60 23.79
C PRO A 343 -10.76 -6.07 24.36
N HIS A 344 -10.85 -5.81 25.67
CA HIS A 344 -12.06 -5.31 26.33
C HIS A 344 -11.90 -3.87 26.82
N THR A 345 -10.73 -3.55 27.37
CA THR A 345 -10.37 -2.24 27.93
C THR A 345 -9.52 -1.39 26.99
N GLY A 346 -8.96 -1.99 25.94
CA GLY A 346 -8.02 -1.38 25.01
C GLY A 346 -6.59 -1.22 25.54
N LYS A 347 -6.35 -1.41 26.85
CA LYS A 347 -5.09 -1.01 27.49
C LYS A 347 -3.89 -1.86 27.07
N GLU A 348 -2.72 -1.22 27.01
CA GLU A 348 -1.43 -1.88 26.75
C GLU A 348 -1.16 -3.00 27.77
N ILE A 349 -0.94 -4.22 27.29
CA ILE A 349 -0.56 -5.36 28.13
C ILE A 349 0.96 -5.43 28.18
N SER A 350 1.54 -5.02 29.32
CA SER A 350 3.00 -5.11 29.49
C SER A 350 3.52 -6.53 29.30
N GLN A 351 4.56 -6.64 28.47
CA GLN A 351 5.30 -7.88 28.20
C GLN A 351 6.61 -7.96 29.02
N ALA A 352 6.73 -7.19 30.11
CA ALA A 352 7.94 -7.19 30.96
C ALA A 352 8.31 -8.58 31.50
N GLY A 353 7.36 -9.52 31.57
CA GLY A 353 7.60 -10.93 31.87
C GLY A 353 8.48 -11.70 30.87
N LEU A 354 8.81 -11.10 29.71
CA LEU A 354 9.77 -11.61 28.73
C LEU A 354 11.24 -11.21 29.04
N LEU A 355 11.47 -10.18 29.86
CA LEU A 355 12.83 -9.70 30.19
C LEU A 355 13.81 -10.81 30.64
N PRO A 356 13.42 -11.81 31.47
CA PRO A 356 14.33 -12.88 31.87
C PRO A 356 14.64 -13.92 30.79
N LEU A 357 14.00 -13.86 29.62
CA LEU A 357 14.09 -14.87 28.56
C LEU A 357 15.12 -14.51 27.47
N PHE A 358 15.62 -13.27 27.48
CA PHE A 358 16.63 -12.80 26.53
C PHE A 358 18.06 -13.19 26.93
N ARG A 359 18.97 -13.20 25.95
CA ARG A 359 20.41 -13.48 26.19
C ARG A 359 21.02 -12.40 27.07
N GLU A 360 21.87 -12.80 28.02
CA GLU A 360 22.46 -11.89 29.01
C GLU A 360 23.27 -10.73 28.39
N SER A 361 24.03 -10.99 27.32
CA SER A 361 24.78 -9.95 26.61
C SER A 361 23.86 -8.88 26.02
N PHE A 362 22.86 -9.31 25.24
CA PHE A 362 21.85 -8.43 24.64
C PHE A 362 21.06 -7.66 25.70
N MET A 363 20.68 -8.33 26.81
CA MET A 363 20.04 -7.69 27.96
C MET A 363 20.90 -6.60 28.60
N LYS A 364 22.18 -6.88 28.84
CA LYS A 364 23.11 -5.95 29.49
C LYS A 364 23.30 -4.67 28.68
N GLU A 365 23.26 -4.77 27.36
CA GLU A 365 23.43 -3.67 26.43
C GLU A 365 22.12 -2.88 26.20
N ASN A 366 21.00 -3.58 25.99
CA ASN A 366 19.75 -2.99 25.53
C ASN A 366 18.69 -2.78 26.63
N ARG A 367 19.01 -3.04 27.91
CA ARG A 367 18.05 -3.03 29.04
C ARG A 367 17.07 -1.86 29.03
N ASP A 368 17.60 -0.64 28.91
CA ASP A 368 16.85 0.61 28.96
C ASP A 368 15.85 0.81 27.80
N VAL A 369 16.05 0.08 26.70
CA VAL A 369 15.17 0.08 25.52
C VAL A 369 14.15 -1.05 25.64
N LEU A 370 14.60 -2.24 26.05
CA LEU A 370 13.76 -3.41 26.30
C LEU A 370 12.70 -3.13 27.37
N GLU A 371 13.09 -2.60 28.54
CA GLU A 371 12.16 -2.29 29.63
C GLU A 371 11.09 -1.27 29.19
N LYS A 372 11.46 -0.26 28.37
CA LYS A 372 10.52 0.77 27.89
C LYS A 372 9.55 0.26 26.83
N LEU A 373 10.02 -0.57 25.88
CA LEU A 373 9.16 -1.20 24.88
C LEU A 373 8.22 -2.24 25.51
N LEU A 374 8.73 -3.10 26.38
CA LEU A 374 7.96 -4.16 27.03
C LEU A 374 6.99 -3.61 28.08
N ALA A 375 7.27 -2.46 28.72
CA ALA A 375 6.28 -1.73 29.53
C ALA A 375 5.06 -1.32 28.70
N ARG A 376 5.28 -0.81 27.48
CA ARG A 376 4.25 -0.42 26.48
C ARG A 376 3.55 -1.61 25.80
N GLY A 377 3.92 -2.84 26.15
CA GLY A 377 3.38 -4.05 25.52
C GLY A 377 3.90 -4.34 24.11
N VAL A 378 4.99 -3.68 23.69
CA VAL A 378 5.62 -3.86 22.37
C VAL A 378 6.64 -4.99 22.41
N VAL A 379 6.55 -5.93 21.47
CA VAL A 379 7.58 -6.95 21.21
C VAL A 379 8.03 -6.85 19.76
N SER A 380 9.34 -6.74 19.52
CA SER A 380 9.89 -6.66 18.17
C SER A 380 10.52 -7.96 17.68
N THR A 381 10.68 -8.06 16.36
CA THR A 381 11.39 -9.15 15.71
C THR A 381 12.84 -9.30 16.22
N VAL A 382 13.51 -8.18 16.48
CA VAL A 382 14.85 -8.09 17.09
C VAL A 382 14.89 -8.76 18.47
N MET A 383 13.91 -8.45 19.34
CA MET A 383 13.83 -9.07 20.67
C MET A 383 13.71 -10.60 20.54
N ILE A 384 12.84 -11.04 19.64
CA ILE A 384 12.56 -12.45 19.38
C ILE A 384 13.81 -13.19 18.88
N ARG A 385 14.62 -12.57 18.00
CA ARG A 385 15.92 -13.13 17.56
C ARG A 385 16.89 -13.33 18.72
N ASN A 386 16.77 -12.52 19.78
CA ASN A 386 17.69 -12.49 20.93
C ASN A 386 17.16 -13.17 22.20
N LEU A 387 16.07 -13.92 22.09
CA LEU A 387 15.70 -14.90 23.11
C LEU A 387 16.81 -15.96 23.31
N ALA A 388 16.94 -16.46 24.53
CA ALA A 388 17.80 -17.58 24.87
C ALA A 388 17.23 -18.87 24.27
N LYS A 389 18.12 -19.79 23.86
CA LYS A 389 17.72 -20.97 23.06
C LYS A 389 16.70 -21.88 23.76
N THR A 390 16.69 -21.88 25.09
CA THR A 390 15.76 -22.62 25.96
C THR A 390 14.29 -22.18 25.88
N HIS A 391 13.98 -21.03 25.27
CA HIS A 391 12.63 -20.47 25.18
C HIS A 391 12.10 -20.41 23.73
N LEU A 392 12.81 -21.05 22.81
CA LEU A 392 12.50 -21.13 21.38
C LEU A 392 12.28 -22.59 21.00
N GLU A 393 11.19 -22.90 20.28
CA GLU A 393 11.03 -24.21 19.66
C GLU A 393 12.21 -24.50 18.70
N ASP A 394 12.65 -25.76 18.57
CA ASP A 394 13.71 -26.16 17.62
C ASP A 394 13.37 -25.75 16.18
N GLY A 395 12.07 -25.77 15.86
CA GLY A 395 11.52 -25.31 14.59
C GLY A 395 11.65 -23.81 14.35
N PHE A 396 12.00 -23.01 15.37
CA PHE A 396 12.29 -21.58 15.28
C PHE A 396 13.80 -21.32 15.35
N LEU A 397 14.53 -22.04 16.20
CA LEU A 397 16.01 -22.03 16.20
C LEU A 397 16.58 -22.36 14.81
N SER A 398 15.99 -23.33 14.10
CA SER A 398 16.39 -23.69 12.73
C SER A 398 16.17 -22.58 11.69
N LEU A 399 15.26 -21.63 11.93
CA LEU A 399 15.04 -20.46 11.08
C LEU A 399 16.10 -19.37 11.32
N LEU A 400 16.40 -19.07 12.59
CA LEU A 400 17.36 -18.01 12.94
C LEU A 400 18.81 -18.34 12.55
N ASN A 401 19.19 -19.62 12.57
CA ASN A 401 20.56 -20.05 12.27
C ASN A 401 20.81 -20.29 10.77
N LYS A 402 19.84 -20.00 9.88
CA LYS A 402 19.97 -20.21 8.43
C LYS A 402 19.25 -19.12 7.60
N PRO A 403 19.91 -17.98 7.34
CA PRO A 403 19.33 -16.86 6.59
C PRO A 403 18.72 -17.23 5.23
N ARG A 404 19.43 -18.02 4.42
CA ARG A 404 18.96 -18.43 3.08
C ARG A 404 17.77 -19.38 3.14
N ASP A 405 17.78 -20.37 4.04
CA ASP A 405 16.61 -21.25 4.26
C ASP A 405 15.38 -20.42 4.67
N TYR A 406 15.54 -19.31 5.41
CA TYR A 406 14.44 -18.42 5.75
C TYR A 406 13.88 -17.69 4.52
N PHE A 407 14.75 -17.00 3.78
CA PHE A 407 14.37 -16.29 2.55
C PHE A 407 13.65 -17.23 1.57
N THR A 408 14.17 -18.45 1.37
CA THR A 408 13.53 -19.45 0.52
C THR A 408 12.13 -19.84 1.00
N ARG A 409 11.92 -20.02 2.32
CA ARG A 409 10.59 -20.34 2.88
C ARG A 409 9.56 -19.24 2.66
N VAL A 410 9.97 -17.98 2.72
CA VAL A 410 9.08 -16.84 2.41
C VAL A 410 8.66 -16.89 0.94
N VAL A 411 9.62 -17.09 0.02
CA VAL A 411 9.32 -17.24 -1.40
C VAL A 411 8.41 -18.45 -1.69
N GLU A 412 8.62 -19.59 -1.03
CA GLU A 412 7.72 -20.74 -1.07
C GLU A 412 6.30 -20.44 -0.55
N SER A 413 6.17 -19.59 0.48
CA SER A 413 4.89 -19.35 1.17
C SER A 413 3.82 -18.71 0.28
N VAL A 414 4.23 -18.05 -0.80
CA VAL A 414 3.32 -17.49 -1.82
C VAL A 414 2.63 -18.58 -2.64
N ALA A 415 3.32 -19.68 -2.94
CA ALA A 415 2.74 -20.83 -3.62
C ALA A 415 2.03 -21.79 -2.66
N VAL A 416 2.57 -21.96 -1.45
CA VAL A 416 2.00 -22.82 -0.41
C VAL A 416 2.04 -22.08 0.93
N PRO A 417 0.97 -21.33 1.28
CA PRO A 417 0.74 -20.81 2.63
C PRO A 417 0.92 -21.90 3.70
N LYS A 418 1.59 -21.56 4.79
CA LYS A 418 2.03 -22.49 5.85
C LYS A 418 1.69 -21.91 7.22
N LYS A 419 2.51 -22.17 8.23
CA LYS A 419 2.31 -21.68 9.60
C LYS A 419 2.82 -20.24 9.74
N ARG A 420 2.43 -19.58 10.83
CA ARG A 420 3.04 -18.38 11.40
C ARG A 420 3.48 -18.64 12.85
N HIS A 421 4.22 -17.71 13.44
CA HIS A 421 4.69 -17.78 14.83
C HIS A 421 3.95 -16.75 15.70
N ILE A 422 3.43 -17.19 16.85
CA ILE A 422 2.81 -16.30 17.85
C ILE A 422 3.40 -16.54 19.23
N ILE A 423 3.32 -15.53 20.09
CA ILE A 423 3.73 -15.62 21.49
C ILE A 423 2.61 -16.30 22.29
N ASP A 424 2.89 -17.50 22.83
CA ASP A 424 2.03 -18.15 23.83
C ASP A 424 2.21 -17.41 25.17
N LYS A 425 1.33 -16.44 25.43
CA LYS A 425 1.41 -15.52 26.59
C LYS A 425 1.36 -16.25 27.93
N GLU A 426 0.70 -17.41 28.01
CA GLU A 426 0.61 -18.23 29.22
C GLU A 426 1.91 -19.01 29.47
N LYS A 427 2.41 -19.69 28.44
CA LYS A 427 3.61 -20.54 28.54
C LYS A 427 4.93 -19.78 28.39
N ARG A 428 4.87 -18.53 27.93
CA ARG A 428 5.99 -17.62 27.63
C ARG A 428 6.99 -18.22 26.62
N VAL A 429 6.46 -18.86 25.57
CA VAL A 429 7.24 -19.42 24.45
C VAL A 429 6.66 -18.94 23.12
N ILE A 430 7.46 -19.00 22.06
CA ILE A 430 6.98 -18.78 20.69
C ILE A 430 6.52 -20.12 20.13
N ARG A 431 5.26 -20.19 19.69
CA ARG A 431 4.65 -21.40 19.11
C ARG A 431 4.22 -21.19 17.66
N LYS A 432 4.21 -22.27 16.88
CA LYS A 432 3.68 -22.28 15.51
C LYS A 432 2.17 -22.51 15.47
N VAL A 433 1.46 -21.72 14.66
CA VAL A 433 0.02 -21.88 14.37
C VAL A 433 -0.23 -21.83 12.85
N ASP A 434 -1.26 -22.52 12.36
CA ASP A 434 -1.59 -22.50 10.93
C ASP A 434 -2.11 -21.14 10.45
N PHE A 435 -1.82 -20.79 9.20
CA PHE A 435 -2.19 -19.50 8.60
C PHE A 435 -2.64 -19.68 7.14
N ALA A 436 -3.63 -18.93 6.69
CA ALA A 436 -4.25 -19.10 5.36
C ALA A 436 -3.54 -18.33 4.24
N HIS A 437 -2.45 -17.61 4.56
CA HIS A 437 -1.81 -16.62 3.70
C HIS A 437 -0.28 -16.74 3.73
N ASP A 438 0.36 -16.07 2.79
CA ASP A 438 1.81 -15.96 2.65
C ASP A 438 2.48 -15.25 3.83
N VAL A 439 3.73 -15.63 4.08
CA VAL A 439 4.61 -14.99 5.05
C VAL A 439 5.26 -13.80 4.36
N LEU A 440 4.93 -12.59 4.81
CA LEU A 440 5.43 -11.36 4.20
C LEU A 440 6.69 -10.82 4.89
N SER A 441 7.09 -11.38 6.04
CA SER A 441 8.13 -10.80 6.90
C SER A 441 8.79 -11.80 7.89
N PRO A 442 10.07 -11.62 8.28
CA PRO A 442 10.78 -12.39 9.30
C PRO A 442 10.83 -11.78 10.71
N PRO A 443 10.83 -12.63 11.76
CA PRO A 443 10.18 -13.94 11.76
C PRO A 443 8.69 -13.78 11.41
N GLU A 444 7.97 -14.90 11.27
CA GLU A 444 6.54 -14.96 10.89
C GLU A 444 5.62 -14.41 12.02
N PHE A 445 5.91 -13.22 12.56
CA PHE A 445 5.48 -12.75 13.88
C PHE A 445 4.56 -11.53 13.78
N LEU A 446 3.26 -11.80 13.62
CA LEU A 446 2.15 -10.88 13.89
C LEU A 446 0.96 -11.76 14.34
N ASP A 447 0.39 -11.50 15.52
CA ASP A 447 -0.77 -12.18 16.11
C ASP A 447 -2.08 -11.73 15.43
N LEU A 448 -2.18 -10.45 15.07
CA LEU A 448 -3.32 -9.91 14.32
C LEU A 448 -3.32 -10.34 12.84
N ASP A 449 -4.52 -10.59 12.30
CA ASP A 449 -4.72 -10.88 10.87
C ASP A 449 -4.45 -9.68 9.94
N ASN A 450 -4.31 -8.46 10.45
CA ASN A 450 -4.08 -7.24 9.68
C ASN A 450 -2.60 -7.07 9.26
N SER A 451 -1.91 -8.19 9.01
CA SER A 451 -0.47 -8.37 9.11
C SER A 451 0.34 -7.92 7.88
N MET A 452 -0.14 -6.88 7.18
CA MET A 452 -0.16 -6.78 5.70
C MET A 452 -1.34 -7.53 5.07
N GLY A 453 -1.84 -7.03 3.93
CA GLY A 453 -2.93 -7.68 3.19
C GLY A 453 -4.31 -7.61 3.87
N ALA A 454 -4.93 -6.43 3.93
CA ALA A 454 -6.27 -6.23 4.53
C ALA A 454 -7.43 -6.96 3.81
N PHE A 455 -7.36 -7.11 2.48
CA PHE A 455 -8.36 -7.84 1.68
C PHE A 455 -7.99 -9.33 1.64
N LYS A 456 -8.29 -10.02 2.74
CA LYS A 456 -8.14 -11.48 2.89
C LYS A 456 -9.30 -12.27 2.28
N GLU A 457 -10.48 -11.66 2.25
CA GLU A 457 -11.69 -12.22 1.64
C GLU A 457 -11.57 -12.38 0.13
N LYS A 458 -12.38 -13.27 -0.45
CA LYS A 458 -12.40 -13.49 -1.89
C LYS A 458 -13.22 -12.38 -2.58
N LEU A 459 -12.52 -11.49 -3.28
CA LEU A 459 -13.12 -10.49 -4.15
C LEU A 459 -14.10 -11.11 -5.16
N THR A 460 -15.16 -10.37 -5.46
CA THR A 460 -16.14 -10.73 -6.50
C THR A 460 -15.53 -10.63 -7.90
N LEU A 461 -16.20 -11.24 -8.90
CA LEU A 461 -15.80 -11.13 -10.30
C LEU A 461 -15.89 -9.68 -10.82
N GLU A 462 -16.80 -8.87 -10.29
CA GLU A 462 -16.92 -7.45 -10.62
C GLU A 462 -15.73 -6.65 -10.08
N GLU A 463 -15.34 -6.88 -8.83
CA GLU A 463 -14.15 -6.25 -8.24
C GLU A 463 -12.87 -6.66 -8.97
N LEU A 464 -12.69 -7.95 -9.26
CA LEU A 464 -11.57 -8.45 -10.05
C LEU A 464 -11.56 -7.90 -11.50
N GLY A 465 -12.71 -7.39 -12.00
CA GLY A 465 -12.82 -6.68 -13.28
C GLY A 465 -12.03 -5.38 -13.37
N TYR A 466 -11.50 -4.88 -12.24
CA TYR A 466 -10.58 -3.74 -12.14
C TYR A 466 -9.12 -4.17 -11.86
N GLY A 467 -8.85 -5.48 -11.90
CA GLY A 467 -7.53 -6.07 -11.72
C GLY A 467 -7.25 -6.61 -10.32
N GLU A 468 -6.23 -7.46 -10.24
CA GLU A 468 -5.93 -8.28 -9.07
C GLU A 468 -5.14 -7.53 -7.99
N ALA A 469 -4.34 -6.55 -8.37
CA ALA A 469 -3.45 -5.84 -7.46
C ALA A 469 -4.20 -4.70 -6.77
N ILE A 470 -4.47 -4.84 -5.47
CA ILE A 470 -4.87 -3.73 -4.61
C ILE A 470 -3.64 -3.32 -3.82
N VAL A 471 -3.09 -2.14 -4.09
CA VAL A 471 -1.83 -1.67 -3.51
C VAL A 471 -2.01 -0.27 -2.92
N GLU A 472 -1.62 -0.10 -1.68
CA GLU A 472 -1.58 1.17 -0.98
C GLU A 472 -0.22 1.84 -1.19
N VAL A 473 -0.25 3.04 -1.76
CA VAL A 473 0.91 3.91 -1.98
C VAL A 473 1.06 4.82 -0.76
N ARG A 474 2.03 4.49 0.10
CA ARG A 474 2.36 5.25 1.31
C ARG A 474 3.41 6.30 0.95
N GLY A 475 3.09 7.58 1.17
CA GLY A 475 4.03 8.68 0.87
C GLY A 475 4.11 9.07 -0.61
N ILE A 476 2.97 9.03 -1.32
CA ILE A 476 2.85 9.43 -2.75
C ILE A 476 3.38 10.85 -3.06
N LYS A 477 3.59 11.70 -2.04
CA LYS A 477 4.22 13.03 -2.11
C LYS A 477 5.57 13.09 -2.85
N ASN A 478 6.22 11.94 -3.05
CA ASN A 478 7.53 11.77 -3.70
C ASN A 478 7.46 11.33 -5.18
N VAL A 479 6.29 11.43 -5.85
CA VAL A 479 6.21 11.30 -7.33
C VAL A 479 7.23 12.21 -8.03
N GLN A 480 7.72 11.83 -9.22
CA GLN A 480 8.85 12.51 -9.89
C GLN A 480 8.45 13.26 -11.16
N ASP A 481 9.40 14.03 -11.70
CA ASP A 481 9.32 14.86 -12.92
C ASP A 481 8.49 14.29 -14.08
N TRP A 482 8.55 12.98 -14.32
CA TRP A 482 7.81 12.30 -15.38
C TRP A 482 6.30 12.43 -15.17
N PHE A 483 5.80 12.07 -13.99
CA PHE A 483 4.39 12.20 -13.62
C PHE A 483 3.91 13.65 -13.76
N PHE A 484 4.62 14.61 -13.15
CA PHE A 484 4.23 16.04 -13.21
C PHE A 484 4.12 16.56 -14.64
N ARG A 485 5.04 16.20 -15.54
CA ARG A 485 4.94 16.57 -16.97
C ARG A 485 3.73 15.91 -17.64
N LYS A 486 3.46 14.63 -17.36
CA LYS A 486 2.34 13.88 -17.96
C LYS A 486 0.96 14.44 -17.57
N VAL A 487 0.83 15.01 -16.37
CA VAL A 487 -0.40 15.68 -15.89
C VAL A 487 -0.39 17.20 -16.07
N GLY A 488 0.64 17.79 -16.69
CA GLY A 488 0.72 19.23 -16.98
C GLY A 488 0.93 20.13 -15.75
N PHE A 489 1.49 19.62 -14.66
CA PHE A 489 1.69 20.35 -13.41
C PHE A 489 3.06 21.04 -13.31
N GLU A 490 3.12 22.14 -12.54
CA GLU A 490 4.39 22.84 -12.31
C GLU A 490 5.43 21.97 -11.56
N PRO A 491 6.70 21.96 -12.00
CA PRO A 491 7.80 21.25 -11.32
C PRO A 491 8.10 21.65 -9.87
N ARG A 492 7.38 22.61 -9.28
CA ARG A 492 7.55 23.08 -7.90
C ARG A 492 6.81 22.23 -6.85
N ILE A 493 5.85 21.41 -7.27
CA ILE A 493 4.96 20.64 -6.35
C ILE A 493 5.61 19.34 -5.81
N LYS A 494 6.77 18.93 -6.37
CA LYS A 494 7.50 17.65 -6.18
C LYS A 494 7.82 17.13 -4.76
N LYS A 495 7.47 17.86 -3.69
CA LYS A 495 7.66 17.43 -2.30
C LYS A 495 6.40 17.60 -1.42
N ALA A 496 5.32 18.11 -1.99
CA ALA A 496 4.08 18.48 -1.30
C ALA A 496 2.82 17.88 -1.96
N PHE A 497 3.00 17.01 -2.96
CA PHE A 497 1.90 16.44 -3.73
C PHE A 497 0.93 15.66 -2.83
N LEU A 498 -0.33 16.05 -2.86
CA LEU A 498 -1.43 15.60 -2.03
C LEU A 498 -1.30 15.88 -0.51
N THR A 499 -0.25 16.59 -0.04
CA THR A 499 -0.01 16.80 1.40
C THR A 499 -0.55 18.11 1.98
N ILE A 500 -0.93 19.08 1.14
CA ILE A 500 -1.34 20.41 1.60
C ILE A 500 -2.81 20.68 1.27
N PRO A 501 -3.69 20.94 2.27
CA PRO A 501 -5.06 21.38 2.02
C PRO A 501 -5.07 22.81 1.45
N GLY A 502 -5.23 22.92 0.14
CA GLY A 502 -5.39 24.18 -0.60
C GLY A 502 -6.07 23.95 -1.95
N GLU A 503 -6.20 25.00 -2.76
CA GLU A 503 -6.92 24.95 -4.05
C GLU A 503 -6.36 23.87 -4.99
N ASN A 504 -5.02 23.69 -4.97
CA ASN A 504 -4.32 22.67 -5.75
C ASN A 504 -4.68 21.23 -5.37
N LEU A 505 -5.12 20.91 -4.14
CA LEU A 505 -5.32 19.50 -3.74
C LEU A 505 -6.38 18.78 -4.58
N ILE A 506 -7.44 19.51 -4.97
CA ILE A 506 -8.47 18.97 -5.88
C ILE A 506 -7.87 18.73 -7.27
N GLN A 507 -7.07 19.67 -7.77
CA GLN A 507 -6.37 19.52 -9.05
C GLN A 507 -5.39 18.35 -9.02
N GLU A 508 -4.62 18.21 -7.95
CA GLU A 508 -3.62 17.14 -7.74
C GLU A 508 -4.27 15.75 -7.69
N ALA A 509 -5.38 15.60 -6.95
CA ALA A 509 -6.12 14.34 -6.87
C ALA A 509 -6.80 13.99 -8.22
N VAL A 510 -7.38 14.98 -8.91
CA VAL A 510 -7.97 14.79 -10.24
C VAL A 510 -6.90 14.47 -11.28
N GLY A 511 -5.72 15.10 -11.23
CA GLY A 511 -4.61 14.80 -12.14
C GLY A 511 -4.05 13.39 -11.96
N LEU A 512 -3.97 12.88 -10.72
CA LEU A 512 -3.66 11.47 -10.48
C LEU A 512 -4.72 10.55 -11.06
N PHE A 513 -6.01 10.87 -10.90
CA PHE A 513 -7.09 10.10 -11.49
C PHE A 513 -7.03 10.12 -13.04
N GLU A 514 -6.84 11.30 -13.65
CA GLU A 514 -6.71 11.47 -15.10
C GLU A 514 -5.46 10.78 -15.66
N PHE A 515 -4.35 10.74 -14.90
CA PHE A 515 -3.17 9.95 -15.26
C PHE A 515 -3.52 8.47 -15.39
N LEU A 516 -4.18 7.90 -14.37
CA LEU A 516 -4.60 6.50 -14.34
C LEU A 516 -5.64 6.18 -15.42
N GLU A 517 -6.62 7.07 -15.63
CA GLU A 517 -7.66 6.97 -16.67
C GLU A 517 -7.09 7.00 -18.10
N LYS A 518 -5.96 7.68 -18.30
CA LYS A 518 -5.27 7.75 -19.60
C LYS A 518 -4.17 6.70 -19.73
N PHE A 519 -3.79 6.02 -18.63
CA PHE A 519 -2.65 5.12 -18.56
C PHE A 519 -2.79 3.86 -19.43
N GLY A 520 -1.65 3.40 -19.95
CA GLY A 520 -1.53 2.12 -20.66
C GLY A 520 -1.70 2.22 -22.18
N THR A 521 -1.67 3.42 -22.76
CA THR A 521 -1.50 3.55 -24.21
C THR A 521 -0.12 3.02 -24.64
N PRO A 522 0.07 2.59 -25.91
CA PRO A 522 1.36 2.11 -26.38
C PRO A 522 2.50 3.10 -26.13
N GLN A 523 2.26 4.40 -26.36
CA GLN A 523 3.24 5.45 -26.11
C GLN A 523 3.61 5.59 -24.63
N ASP A 524 2.64 5.51 -23.71
CA ASP A 524 2.94 5.56 -22.27
C ASP A 524 3.90 4.43 -21.90
N ILE A 525 3.61 3.23 -22.39
CA ILE A 525 4.38 2.03 -22.09
C ILE A 525 5.78 2.12 -22.73
N GLU A 526 5.91 2.59 -23.97
CA GLU A 526 7.21 2.80 -24.64
C GLU A 526 8.07 3.87 -23.92
N ASP A 527 7.49 5.04 -23.61
CA ASP A 527 8.18 6.10 -22.87
C ASP A 527 8.66 5.60 -21.49
N ILE A 528 7.85 4.78 -20.82
CA ILE A 528 8.18 4.19 -19.51
C ILE A 528 9.22 3.07 -19.66
N GLN A 529 9.21 2.27 -20.73
CA GLN A 529 10.26 1.27 -21.01
C GLN A 529 11.62 1.93 -21.22
N LEU A 530 11.66 3.05 -21.97
CA LEU A 530 12.88 3.85 -22.14
C LEU A 530 13.37 4.44 -20.80
N GLY A 531 12.45 4.97 -19.99
CA GLY A 531 12.74 5.47 -18.65
C GLY A 531 13.24 4.38 -17.67
N MET A 532 12.58 3.23 -17.63
CA MET A 532 12.99 2.06 -16.85
C MET A 532 14.41 1.61 -17.25
N THR A 533 14.68 1.53 -18.56
CA THR A 533 16.00 1.18 -19.09
C THR A 533 17.04 2.18 -18.58
N TYR A 534 16.80 3.49 -18.73
CA TYR A 534 17.70 4.53 -18.20
C TYR A 534 17.94 4.42 -16.68
N ALA A 535 16.89 4.13 -15.90
CA ALA A 535 17.00 3.93 -14.45
C ALA A 535 17.79 2.66 -14.09
N VAL A 536 17.71 1.59 -14.90
CA VAL A 536 18.47 0.35 -14.72
C VAL A 536 19.95 0.52 -15.14
N PHE A 537 20.26 1.42 -16.06
CA PHE A 537 21.64 1.73 -16.50
C PHE A 537 22.37 2.80 -15.68
N ARG A 538 21.64 3.63 -14.91
CA ARG A 538 22.23 4.72 -14.12
C ARG A 538 22.63 4.36 -12.69
N ASN A 539 22.06 3.27 -12.17
CA ASN A 539 22.18 2.82 -10.79
C ASN A 539 22.86 1.44 -10.71
#